data_AF-A0A537BRV6-F1
#
_entry.id   AF-A0A537BRV6-F1
#
_cell.length_a   1.000
_cell.length_b   1.000
_cell.length_c   1.000
_cell.angle_alpha   90.00
_cell.angle_beta   90.00
_cell.angle_gamma   90.00
#
_symmetry.space_group_name_H-M   'P 1'
#
loop_
_entity.id
_entity.type
_entity.pdbx_description
1 polymer ?
#
loop_
_entity_poly.entity_id
_entity_poly.type
_entity_poly.pdbx_seq_one_letter_code
_entity_poly.pdbx_strand_id
1 'polypeptide(L)'
;MVRAIVPYTPGSSADLIARNLGPRLSESWKVPFVVDNRSGASGIIGVQAALAAPADGYTVLVMADNFASAASVRRNSYDPVN
;
A
#
# COMPACT_ATOMS: atom_id res chain seq x y z
N MET A 1 4.02 -12.57 9.19
CA MET A 1 2.77 -11.91 8.74
C MET A 1 3.11 -11.01 7.59
N VAL A 2 2.23 -10.83 6.61
CA VAL A 2 2.38 -9.79 5.59
C VAL A 2 1.58 -8.56 6.03
N ARG A 3 2.24 -7.40 6.06
CA ARG A 3 1.63 -6.09 6.31
C ARG A 3 1.36 -5.41 4.98
N ALA A 4 0.08 -5.14 4.72
CA ALA A 4 -0.37 -4.40 3.55
C ALA A 4 -0.59 -2.94 3.93
N ILE A 5 0.29 -2.06 3.48
CA ILE A 5 0.12 -0.62 3.65
C ILE A 5 -0.90 -0.14 2.61
N VAL A 6 -1.98 0.47 3.10
CA VAL A 6 -3.02 1.09 2.28
C VAL A 6 -2.98 2.60 2.52
N PRO A 7 -2.53 3.42 1.56
CA PRO A 7 -2.37 4.86 1.71
C PRO A 7 -3.69 5.66 1.64
N TYR A 8 -4.79 5.06 2.10
CA TYR A 8 -6.15 5.61 2.05
C TYR A 8 -6.87 5.34 3.36
N THR A 9 -7.95 6.09 3.61
CA THR A 9 -8.76 5.92 4.82
C THR A 9 -9.44 4.55 4.87
N PRO A 10 -9.69 3.99 6.07
CA PRO A 10 -10.51 2.79 6.23
C PRO A 10 -11.87 2.95 5.53
N GLY A 11 -12.35 1.91 4.88
CA GLY A 11 -13.60 1.91 4.11
C GLY A 11 -13.55 2.53 2.72
N SER A 12 -12.41 3.10 2.30
CA SER A 12 -12.19 3.51 0.91
C SER A 12 -12.14 2.31 -0.05
N SER A 13 -12.31 2.53 -1.35
CA SER A 13 -12.27 1.46 -2.35
C SER A 13 -10.99 0.61 -2.28
N ALA A 14 -9.83 1.24 -2.10
CA ALA A 14 -8.55 0.54 -1.98
C ALA A 14 -8.46 -0.30 -0.68
N ASP A 15 -8.98 0.21 0.44
CA ASP A 15 -9.05 -0.54 1.71
C ASP A 15 -9.95 -1.77 1.60
N LEU A 16 -11.13 -1.61 0.99
CA LEU A 16 -12.06 -2.72 0.76
C LEU A 16 -11.44 -3.79 -0.15
N ILE A 17 -10.73 -3.40 -1.21
CA ILE A 17 -9.99 -4.34 -2.06
C ILE A 17 -8.95 -5.11 -1.23
N ALA A 18 -8.13 -4.42 -0.43
CA ALA A 18 -7.12 -5.07 0.40
C ALA A 18 -7.72 -6.07 1.39
N ARG A 19 -8.83 -5.70 2.05
CA ARG A 19 -9.53 -6.56 3.02
C ARG A 19 -10.22 -7.76 2.37
N ASN A 20 -10.75 -7.61 1.16
CA ASN A 20 -11.34 -8.71 0.40
C ASN A 20 -10.29 -9.71 -0.11
N LEU A 21 -9.10 -9.22 -0.48
CA LEU A 21 -7.99 -10.08 -0.91
C LEU A 21 -7.31 -10.78 0.28
N GLY A 22 -7.28 -10.15 1.45
CA GLY A 22 -6.55 -10.60 2.63
C GLY A 22 -6.77 -12.07 3.02
N PRO A 23 -8.01 -12.57 3.16
CA PRO A 23 -8.27 -13.97 3.50
C PRO A 23 -7.65 -14.95 2.50
N ARG A 24 -7.82 -14.71 1.19
CA ARG A 24 -7.28 -15.58 0.14
C ARG A 24 -5.76 -15.57 0.09
N LEU A 25 -5.15 -14.39 0.26
CA LEU A 25 -3.69 -14.26 0.34
C LEU A 25 -3.14 -14.93 1.58
N SER A 26 -3.81 -14.77 2.73
CA SER A 26 -3.43 -15.43 3.98
C SER A 26 -3.50 -16.96 3.87
N GLU A 27 -4.53 -17.49 3.20
CA GLU A 27 -4.67 -18.92 2.93
C GLU A 27 -3.59 -19.46 1.99
N SER A 28 -3.24 -18.70 0.94
CA SER A 28 -2.23 -19.09 -0.04
C SER A 28 -0.82 -19.03 0.53
N TRP A 29 -0.47 -17.92 1.18
CA TRP A 29 0.87 -17.66 1.71
C TRP A 29 1.12 -18.27 3.09
N LYS A 30 0.09 -18.83 3.73
CA LYS A 30 0.19 -19.45 5.07
C LYS A 30 0.72 -18.51 6.15
N VAL A 31 0.55 -17.21 5.95
CA VAL A 31 0.90 -16.16 6.92
C VAL A 31 -0.24 -15.15 7.00
N PRO A 32 -0.52 -14.57 8.18
CA PRO A 32 -1.57 -13.56 8.31
C PRO A 32 -1.35 -12.38 7.38
N PHE A 33 -2.41 -11.88 6.74
CA PHE A 33 -2.40 -10.66 5.94
C PHE A 33 -3.10 -9.54 6.72
N VAL A 34 -2.36 -8.50 7.09
CA VAL A 34 -2.84 -7.40 7.95
C VAL A 34 -2.86 -6.09 7.18
N VAL A 35 -4.03 -5.45 7.11
CA VAL A 35 -4.20 -4.13 6.49
C VAL A 35 -3.81 -3.02 7.48
N ASP A 36 -2.90 -2.14 7.08
CA ASP A 36 -2.47 -0.95 7.81
C ASP A 36 -2.77 0.31 6.98
N ASN A 37 -3.78 1.08 7.40
CA ASN A 37 -4.18 2.31 6.72
C ASN A 37 -3.26 3.49 7.12
N ARG A 38 -2.53 4.05 6.14
CA ARG A 38 -1.60 5.19 6.29
C ARG A 38 -1.95 6.34 5.33
N SER A 39 -3.10 6.95 5.56
CA SER A 39 -3.62 8.03 4.71
C SER A 39 -2.88 9.37 4.89
N GLY A 40 -3.01 10.25 3.88
CA GLY A 40 -2.53 11.63 3.92
C GLY A 40 -1.53 11.97 2.82
N ALA A 41 -1.36 13.27 2.57
CA ALA A 41 -0.49 13.83 1.52
C ALA A 41 -0.68 13.14 0.15
N SER A 42 -1.93 12.91 -0.26
CA SER A 42 -2.29 12.19 -1.49
C SER A 42 -1.61 10.80 -1.63
N GLY A 43 -1.37 10.13 -0.50
CA GLY A 43 -0.80 8.79 -0.41
C GLY A 43 0.71 8.75 -0.14
N ILE A 44 1.41 9.90 -0.16
CA ILE A 44 2.86 9.96 0.06
C ILE A 44 3.25 9.34 1.41
N ILE A 45 2.45 9.54 2.47
CA ILE A 45 2.75 9.02 3.81
C ILE A 45 2.86 7.49 3.80
N GLY A 46 1.91 6.79 3.16
CA GLY A 46 1.97 5.34 3.04
C GLY A 46 3.10 4.85 2.15
N VAL A 47 3.43 5.58 1.07
CA VAL A 47 4.59 5.25 0.22
C VAL A 47 5.89 5.35 1.01
N GLN A 48 6.09 6.42 1.78
CA GLN A 48 7.28 6.57 2.61
C GLN A 48 7.36 5.48 3.68
N ALA A 49 6.23 5.08 4.27
CA ALA A 49 6.18 3.96 5.19
C ALA A 49 6.52 2.60 4.54
N ALA A 50 6.22 2.43 3.25
CA ALA A 50 6.60 1.25 2.48
C ALA A 50 8.10 1.25 2.14
N LEU A 51 8.63 2.39 1.69
CA LEU A 51 10.05 2.55 1.38
C LEU A 51 10.95 2.40 2.60
N ALA A 52 10.47 2.79 3.79
CA ALA A 52 11.20 2.61 5.05
C ALA A 52 11.14 1.18 5.61
N ALA A 53 10.30 0.30 5.04
CA ALA A 53 10.18 -1.07 5.51
C ALA A 53 11.34 -1.95 5.00
N PRO A 54 11.69 -3.04 5.71
CA PRO A 54 12.64 -4.02 5.20
C PRO A 54 12.20 -4.59 3.85
N ALA A 55 13.14 -4.72 2.91
CA ALA A 55 12.91 -5.32 1.60
C ALA A 55 12.92 -6.87 1.67
N ASP A 56 12.14 -7.44 2.59
CA ASP A 56 12.09 -8.87 2.89
C ASP A 56 10.83 -9.57 2.35
N GLY A 57 9.96 -8.83 1.64
CA GLY A 57 8.72 -9.34 1.06
C GLY A 57 7.53 -9.40 2.03
N TYR A 58 7.69 -9.03 3.30
CA TYR A 58 6.58 -9.02 4.28
C TYR A 58 5.85 -7.68 4.36
N THR A 59 6.33 -6.64 3.68
CA THR A 59 5.59 -5.39 3.50
C THR A 59 5.20 -5.21 2.04
N VAL A 60 3.91 -5.06 1.77
CA VAL A 60 3.38 -4.78 0.44
C VAL A 60 2.60 -3.47 0.45
N LEU A 61 2.66 -2.74 -0.66
CA LEU A 61 1.91 -1.50 -0.85
C LEU A 61 0.69 -1.78 -1.74
N VAL A 62 -0.50 -1.43 -1.27
CA VAL A 62 -1.74 -1.51 -2.06
C VAL A 62 -2.14 -0.09 -2.44
N MET A 63 -1.89 0.29 -3.69
CA MET A 63 -2.11 1.66 -4.17
C MET A 63 -2.88 1.72 -5.48
N ALA A 64 -3.60 2.82 -5.70
CA ALA A 64 -4.32 3.10 -6.93
C ALA A 64 -3.44 3.84 -7.96
N ASP A 65 -4.04 4.17 -9.10
CA ASP A 65 -3.41 4.78 -10.27
C ASP A 65 -2.72 6.13 -9.98
N ASN A 66 -3.17 6.84 -8.94
CA ASN A 66 -2.57 8.10 -8.51
C ASN A 66 -1.10 7.97 -8.07
N PHE A 67 -0.58 6.76 -7.86
CA PHE A 67 0.86 6.51 -7.69
C PHE A 67 1.67 7.05 -8.87
N ALA A 68 1.26 6.66 -10.07
CA ALA A 68 1.98 6.94 -11.31
C ALA A 68 1.58 8.30 -11.88
N SER A 69 0.28 8.62 -11.88
CA SER A 69 -0.22 9.86 -12.48
C SER A 69 0.18 11.12 -11.71
N ALA A 70 0.49 11.03 -10.41
CA ALA A 70 0.95 12.19 -9.64
C ALA A 70 2.26 12.79 -10.19
N ALA A 71 3.16 11.96 -10.75
CA ALA A 71 4.44 12.41 -11.27
C ALA A 71 4.31 13.30 -12.53
N SER A 72 3.20 13.21 -13.27
CA SER A 72 2.97 14.05 -14.45
C SER A 72 2.50 15.46 -14.11
N VAL A 73 2.04 15.69 -12.89
CA VAL A 73 1.48 16.99 -12.45
C VAL A 73 2.29 17.65 -11.34
N ARG A 74 3.11 16.89 -10.61
CA ARG A 74 4.01 17.43 -9.57
C ARG A 74 5.23 16.53 -9.38
N ARG A 75 6.30 17.09 -8.82
CA ARG A 75 7.47 16.31 -8.42
C ARG A 75 7.13 15.48 -7.17
N ASN A 76 7.33 14.17 -7.24
CA ASN A 76 7.14 13.25 -6.11
C ASN A 76 8.43 13.14 -5.28
N SER A 77 8.28 12.76 -4.01
CA SER A 77 9.39 12.41 -3.11
C SER A 77 9.89 10.97 -3.31
N TYR A 78 9.38 10.27 -4.32
CA TYR A 78 9.70 8.89 -4.69
C TYR A 78 9.64 8.76 -6.22
N ASP A 79 10.34 7.76 -6.77
CA ASP A 79 10.20 7.35 -8.16
C ASP A 79 9.01 6.35 -8.25
N PRO A 80 7.97 6.61 -9.05
CA PRO A 80 6.86 5.66 -9.20
C PRO A 80 7.21 4.43 -10.05
N VAL A 81 8.39 4.41 -10.69
CA VAL A 81 8.83 3.32 -11.58
C VAL A 81 9.83 2.38 -10.90
N ASN A 82 10.63 2.87 -9.95
CA ASN A 82 11.71 2.14 -9.29
C ASN A 82 11.58 2.18 -7.77
#